data_AF-A0A401RRY9-F1
#
_entry.id   AF-A0A401RRY9-F1
#
_cell.length_a   1.000
_cell.length_b   1.000
_cell.length_c   1.000
_cell.angle_alpha   90.00
_cell.angle_beta   90.00
_cell.angle_gamma   90.00
#
_symmetry.space_group_name_H-M   'P 1'
#
loop_
_entity.id
_entity.type
_entity.pdbx_description
1 polymer ?
#
loop_
_entity_poly.entity_id
_entity_poly.type
_entity_poly.pdbx_seq_one_letter_code
_entity_poly.pdbx_strand_id
1 'polypeptide(L)'
;MELSGQVKHKTTAQDKGKQGEAQIYPGKRDWSTTYICEYILRRRKKKKRRKRKNFTEEEVGYLLDGVRKMGNHWNSILWSYPFQKGRTNVDLSRKYRTLQKGNSPRKV
;
A
#
# COMPACT_ATOMS: atom_id res chain seq x y z
N MET A 1 -5.06 -29.74 68.02
CA MET A 1 -4.76 -30.73 66.97
C MET A 1 -4.43 -29.97 65.71
N GLU A 2 -3.27 -30.32 65.15
CA GLU A 2 -2.47 -29.66 64.12
C GLU A 2 -3.19 -29.53 62.76
N LEU A 3 -3.10 -28.35 62.11
CA LEU A 3 -2.22 -27.97 60.99
C LEU A 3 -2.63 -28.51 59.61
N SER A 4 -3.08 -27.62 58.73
CA SER A 4 -2.45 -27.34 57.41
C SER A 4 -3.29 -26.35 56.59
N GLY A 5 -3.26 -25.07 56.98
CA GLY A 5 -3.63 -23.98 56.08
C GLY A 5 -2.43 -23.58 55.23
N GLN A 6 -2.49 -23.80 53.91
CA GLN A 6 -1.51 -23.19 53.00
C GLN A 6 -2.00 -21.80 52.57
N VAL A 7 -1.43 -20.80 53.24
CA VAL A 7 -1.47 -19.38 52.87
C VAL A 7 -0.51 -19.19 51.69
N LYS A 8 -1.05 -18.83 50.52
CA LYS A 8 -0.24 -18.33 49.40
C LYS A 8 -0.02 -16.83 49.60
N HIS A 9 1.18 -16.48 50.05
CA HIS A 9 1.66 -15.12 50.10
C HIS A 9 1.79 -14.55 48.68
N LYS A 10 1.17 -13.39 48.42
CA LYS A 10 1.62 -12.46 47.39
C LYS A 10 1.72 -11.08 48.05
N THR A 11 2.95 -10.74 48.38
CA THR A 11 3.37 -9.49 49.01
C THR A 11 3.19 -8.32 48.06
N THR A 12 2.74 -7.22 48.65
CA THR A 12 2.70 -5.87 48.10
C THR A 12 4.07 -5.21 48.27
N ALA A 13 4.53 -4.46 47.27
CA ALA A 13 5.48 -3.34 47.33
C ALA A 13 5.92 -3.08 45.88
N GLN A 14 5.40 -2.03 45.24
CA GLN A 14 6.07 -0.73 45.19
C GLN A 14 7.51 -0.84 44.66
N ASP A 15 7.64 -0.86 43.33
CA ASP A 15 8.78 -0.24 42.67
C ASP A 15 8.25 0.95 41.87
N LYS A 16 8.29 2.13 42.49
CA LYS A 16 8.19 3.42 41.80
C LYS A 16 9.49 4.19 42.07
N GLY A 17 10.60 3.62 41.64
CA GLY A 17 11.78 4.40 41.30
C GLY A 17 11.51 5.25 40.06
N LYS A 18 10.87 6.41 40.25
CA LYS A 18 10.94 7.51 39.28
C LYS A 18 12.39 7.99 39.26
N GLN A 19 13.11 7.66 38.20
CA GLN A 19 14.08 8.59 37.64
C GLN A 19 13.71 8.73 36.17
N GLY A 20 13.26 9.93 35.80
CA GLY A 20 12.85 10.23 34.44
C GLY A 20 14.05 10.07 33.52
N GLU A 21 14.06 9.00 32.73
CA GLU A 21 14.91 8.92 31.57
C GLU A 21 14.16 9.65 30.45
N ALA A 22 14.55 10.90 30.23
CA ALA A 22 13.98 11.76 29.22
C ALA A 22 13.99 11.03 27.87
N GLN A 23 12.82 10.87 27.27
CA GLN A 23 12.66 10.53 25.87
C GLN A 23 13.47 11.51 25.01
N ILE A 24 14.64 11.07 24.54
CA ILE A 24 15.31 11.70 23.41
C ILE A 24 14.91 10.92 22.15
N TYR A 25 13.79 11.32 21.54
CA TYR A 25 13.73 11.28 20.07
C TYR A 25 14.61 12.43 19.61
N PRO A 26 15.70 12.21 18.86
CA PRO A 26 16.57 13.30 18.46
C PRO A 26 15.79 14.24 17.53
N GLY A 27 15.28 15.32 18.13
CA GLY A 27 14.76 16.48 17.45
C GLY A 27 15.89 17.16 16.70
N LYS A 28 15.78 17.16 15.38
CA LYS A 28 16.38 18.10 14.41
C LYS A 28 17.68 18.81 14.83
N ARG A 29 18.82 18.31 14.35
CA ARG A 29 19.93 19.10 13.75
C ARG A 29 20.99 18.15 13.18
N ASP A 30 21.35 18.40 11.93
CA ASP A 30 22.07 17.56 10.98
C ASP A 30 21.39 16.22 10.63
N TRP A 31 20.54 16.29 9.60
CA TRP A 31 20.25 15.12 8.77
C TRP A 31 21.55 14.84 8.01
N SER A 32 22.44 14.06 8.62
CA SER A 32 23.58 13.57 7.88
C SER A 32 23.00 12.71 6.75
N THR A 33 23.25 13.15 5.52
CA THR A 33 22.71 12.54 4.30
C THR A 33 22.92 11.02 4.31
N THR A 34 23.98 10.56 4.96
CA THR A 34 24.34 9.15 5.15
C THR A 34 23.26 8.35 5.87
N TYR A 35 22.75 8.78 7.03
CA TYR A 35 21.80 7.97 7.82
C TYR A 35 20.46 7.78 7.10
N ILE A 36 20.00 8.79 6.39
CA ILE A 36 18.72 8.71 5.70
C ILE A 36 18.88 8.14 4.29
N CYS A 37 20.04 8.32 3.64
CA CYS A 37 20.38 7.53 2.47
C CYS A 37 20.41 6.05 2.81
N GLU A 38 21.06 5.63 3.89
CA GLU A 38 21.08 4.24 4.34
C GLU A 38 19.68 3.71 4.66
N TYR A 39 18.85 4.47 5.39
CA TYR A 39 17.47 4.09 5.68
C TYR A 39 16.62 3.91 4.41
N ILE A 40 16.73 4.86 3.48
CA ILE A 40 16.01 4.84 2.21
C ILE A 40 16.53 3.70 1.31
N LEU A 41 17.84 3.47 1.25
CA LEU A 41 18.46 2.39 0.47
C LEU A 41 18.09 1.01 1.01
N ARG A 42 18.07 0.84 2.33
CA ARG A 42 17.69 -0.41 3.00
C ARG A 42 16.22 -0.76 2.80
N ARG A 43 15.33 0.24 2.73
CA ARG A 43 13.92 0.08 2.31
C ARG A 43 13.74 -0.15 0.80
N ARG A 44 14.71 0.23 -0.03
CA ARG A 44 14.70 0.07 -1.50
C ARG A 44 15.23 -1.29 -1.95
N LYS A 45 14.95 -2.38 -1.23
CA LYS A 45 14.99 -3.73 -1.83
C LYS A 45 13.84 -3.82 -2.85
N LYS A 46 14.05 -3.17 -4.01
CA LYS A 46 13.04 -2.90 -5.03
C LYS A 46 12.56 -4.25 -5.56
N LYS A 47 11.33 -4.64 -5.21
CA LYS A 47 10.62 -5.72 -5.92
C LYS A 47 10.74 -5.43 -7.41
N LYS A 48 11.18 -6.41 -8.20
CA LYS A 48 11.35 -6.27 -9.65
C LYS A 48 10.02 -5.78 -10.21
N ARG A 49 9.99 -4.54 -10.71
CA ARG A 49 8.77 -3.95 -11.28
C ARG A 49 8.36 -4.79 -12.49
N ARG A 50 7.06 -5.06 -12.64
CA ARG A 50 6.54 -5.74 -13.82
C ARG A 50 6.89 -4.94 -15.08
N LYS A 51 7.23 -5.63 -16.17
CA LYS A 51 7.44 -4.99 -17.48
C LYS A 51 6.13 -4.32 -17.89
N ARG A 52 6.19 -3.05 -18.28
CA ARG A 52 5.03 -2.32 -18.82
C ARG A 52 4.64 -2.95 -20.16
N LYS A 53 3.33 -3.13 -20.39
CA LYS A 53 2.75 -3.65 -21.63
C LYS A 53 1.67 -2.69 -22.13
N ASN A 54 1.66 -2.42 -23.43
CA ASN A 54 0.62 -1.64 -24.08
C ASN A 54 -0.67 -2.47 -24.18
N PHE A 55 -1.82 -1.81 -24.27
CA PHE A 55 -3.10 -2.47 -24.54
C PHE A 55 -3.15 -2.88 -26.01
N THR A 56 -3.63 -4.10 -26.29
CA THR A 56 -3.95 -4.51 -27.67
C THR A 56 -5.27 -3.89 -28.11
N GLU A 57 -5.55 -3.89 -29.41
CA GLU A 57 -6.81 -3.38 -29.95
C GLU A 57 -8.01 -4.16 -29.42
N GLU A 58 -7.89 -5.48 -29.28
CA GLU A 58 -8.92 -6.34 -28.69
C GLU A 58 -9.19 -5.98 -27.23
N GLU A 59 -8.14 -5.79 -26.42
CA GLU A 59 -8.30 -5.36 -25.01
C GLU A 59 -8.98 -3.99 -24.91
N VAL A 60 -8.74 -3.09 -25.87
CA VAL A 60 -9.43 -1.80 -25.94
C VAL A 60 -10.91 -2.00 -26.30
N GLY A 61 -11.22 -2.91 -27.22
CA GLY A 61 -12.59 -3.30 -27.56
C GLY A 61 -13.36 -3.81 -26.33
N TYR A 62 -12.76 -4.74 -25.57
CA TYR A 62 -13.34 -5.26 -24.32
C TYR A 62 -13.54 -4.17 -23.27
N LEU A 63 -12.58 -3.26 -23.13
CA LEU A 63 -12.69 -2.14 -22.21
C LEU A 63 -13.87 -1.24 -22.57
N LEU A 64 -14.03 -0.89 -23.84
CA LEU A 64 -15.13 -0.03 -24.30
C LEU A 64 -16.48 -0.73 -24.19
N ASP A 65 -16.57 -2.01 -24.58
CA ASP A 65 -17.79 -2.80 -24.44
C ASP A 65 -18.19 -2.98 -22.96
N GLY A 66 -17.22 -3.29 -22.10
CA GLY A 66 -17.43 -3.43 -20.67
C GLY A 66 -17.91 -2.14 -20.02
N VAL A 67 -17.34 -0.98 -20.38
CA VAL A 67 -17.82 0.32 -19.90
C VAL A 67 -19.21 0.64 -20.41
N ARG A 68 -19.51 0.29 -21.67
CA ARG A 68 -20.86 0.48 -22.23
C ARG A 68 -21.92 -0.34 -21.47
N LYS A 69 -21.60 -1.58 -21.07
CA LYS A 69 -22.52 -2.49 -20.39
C LYS A 69 -22.60 -2.26 -18.87
N MET A 70 -21.47 -2.00 -18.23
CA MET A 70 -21.34 -1.98 -16.77
C MET A 70 -21.00 -0.59 -16.22
N GLY A 71 -20.66 0.40 -17.05
CA GLY A 71 -20.16 1.70 -16.58
C GLY A 71 -18.75 1.62 -15.99
N ASN A 72 -18.47 2.40 -14.94
CA ASN A 72 -17.11 2.53 -14.37
C ASN A 72 -16.75 1.43 -13.37
N HIS A 73 -17.40 0.26 -13.45
CA HIS A 73 -17.14 -0.88 -12.57
C HIS A 73 -15.91 -1.68 -13.05
N TRP A 74 -14.72 -1.11 -12.85
CA TRP A 74 -13.46 -1.63 -13.38
C TRP A 74 -13.13 -3.06 -12.95
N ASN A 75 -13.48 -3.46 -11.72
CA ASN A 75 -13.29 -4.83 -11.25
C ASN A 75 -14.21 -5.80 -12.00
N SER A 76 -15.50 -5.46 -12.14
CA SER A 76 -16.45 -6.28 -12.87
C SER A 76 -16.03 -6.47 -14.32
N ILE A 77 -15.57 -5.39 -14.98
CA ILE A 77 -15.04 -5.46 -16.35
C ILE A 77 -13.80 -6.35 -16.40
N LEU A 78 -12.84 -6.17 -15.47
CA LEU A 78 -11.61 -6.98 -15.44
C LEU A 78 -11.90 -8.48 -15.31
N TRP A 79 -12.96 -8.86 -14.58
CA TRP A 79 -13.33 -10.27 -14.39
C TRP A 79 -14.20 -10.83 -15.53
N SER A 80 -14.87 -9.98 -16.29
CA SER A 80 -15.83 -10.41 -17.33
C SER A 80 -15.18 -10.66 -18.69
N TYR A 81 -13.96 -10.15 -18.93
CA TYR A 81 -13.28 -10.24 -20.23
C TYR A 81 -11.86 -10.79 -20.10
N PRO A 82 -11.33 -11.43 -21.17
CA PRO A 82 -10.01 -12.04 -21.14
C PRO A 82 -8.89 -10.99 -21.36
N PHE A 83 -8.56 -10.23 -20.32
CA PHE A 83 -7.42 -9.30 -20.33
C PHE A 83 -6.07 -10.03 -20.15
N GLN A 84 -4.99 -9.38 -20.56
CA GLN A 84 -3.64 -9.92 -20.35
C GLN A 84 -3.33 -10.16 -18.87
N LYS A 85 -2.60 -11.24 -18.57
CA LYS A 85 -2.19 -11.57 -17.20
C LYS A 85 -1.42 -10.41 -16.56
N GLY A 86 -1.87 -10.02 -15.36
CA GLY A 86 -1.25 -8.95 -14.57
C GLY A 86 -1.81 -7.55 -14.81
N ARG A 87 -2.86 -7.42 -15.64
CA ARG A 87 -3.69 -6.21 -15.71
C ARG A 87 -4.42 -5.98 -14.40
N THR A 88 -4.62 -4.71 -14.07
CA THR A 88 -5.32 -4.29 -12.85
C THR A 88 -6.47 -3.35 -13.19
N ASN A 89 -7.46 -3.26 -12.31
CA ASN A 89 -8.60 -2.35 -12.47
C ASN A 89 -8.15 -0.88 -12.70
N VAL A 90 -7.03 -0.50 -12.08
CA VAL A 90 -6.43 0.84 -12.20
C VAL A 90 -5.90 1.06 -13.61
N ASP A 91 -5.34 0.04 -14.24
CA ASP A 91 -4.86 0.12 -15.63
C ASP A 91 -6.03 0.40 -16.59
N LEU A 92 -7.16 -0.28 -16.40
CA LEU A 92 -8.39 -0.09 -17.19
C LEU A 92 -8.91 1.35 -17.04
N SER A 93 -9.09 1.81 -15.79
CA SER A 93 -9.54 3.17 -15.51
C SER A 93 -8.62 4.23 -16.15
N ARG A 94 -7.30 4.06 -15.98
CA ARG A 94 -6.30 4.96 -16.56
C ARG A 94 -6.37 4.96 -18.08
N LYS A 95 -6.46 3.78 -18.70
CA LYS A 95 -6.54 3.63 -20.16
C LYS A 95 -7.81 4.30 -20.70
N TYR A 96 -8.95 4.07 -20.08
CA TYR A 96 -10.22 4.68 -20.49
C TYR A 96 -10.19 6.20 -20.39
N ARG A 97 -9.60 6.76 -19.32
CA ARG A 97 -9.42 8.21 -19.18
C ARG A 97 -8.53 8.80 -20.28
N THR A 98 -7.47 8.09 -20.68
CA THR A 98 -6.61 8.52 -21.79
C THR A 98 -7.37 8.48 -23.13
N LEU A 99 -8.20 7.46 -23.35
CA LEU A 99 -9.04 7.36 -24.56
C LEU A 99 -10.03 8.52 -24.66
N GLN A 100 -10.71 8.88 -23.57
CA GLN A 100 -11.62 10.04 -23.56
C GLN A 100 -10.92 11.36 -23.87
N LYS A 101 -9.70 11.56 -23.37
CA LYS A 101 -8.91 12.77 -23.62
C LYS A 101 -8.39 12.85 -25.06
N GLY A 102 -8.10 11.70 -25.69
CA GLY A 102 -7.67 11.62 -27.08
C GLY A 102 -8.80 11.85 -28.09
N ASN A 103 -10.05 11.56 -27.70
CA ASN A 103 -11.25 11.84 -28.51
C ASN A 103 -11.75 13.29 -28.39
N SER A 104 -11.17 14.09 -27.50
CA SER A 104 -11.48 15.52 -27.43
C SER A 104 -10.66 16.22 -28.52
N PRO A 105 -11.28 16.92 -29.49
CA PRO A 105 -10.52 17.67 -30.47
C PRO A 105 -9.59 18.63 -29.71
N ARG A 106 -8.28 18.51 -29.95
CA ARG A 106 -7.34 19.52 -29.47
C ARG A 106 -7.83 20.83 -30.09
N LYS A 107 -8.27 21.78 -29.27
CA LYS A 107 -8.49 23.14 -29.73
C LYS A 107 -7.13 23.64 -30.20
N VAL A 108 -6.97 23.68 -31.52
CA VAL A 108 -5.85 24.33 -32.21
C VAL A 108 -6.11 25.82 -32.22
#